data_AF-A0A183GLJ7-F1
#
_entry.id   AF-A0A183GLJ7-F1
#
_cell.length_a   1.000
_cell.length_b   1.000
_cell.length_c   1.000
_cell.angle_alpha   90.00
_cell.angle_beta   90.00
_cell.angle_gamma   90.00
#
_symmetry.space_group_name_H-M   'P 1'
#
loop_
_entity.id
_entity.type
_entity.pdbx_description
1 polymer ?
#
loop_
_entity_poly.entity_id
_entity_poly.type
_entity_poly.pdbx_seq_one_letter_code
_entity_poly.pdbx_strand_id
1 'polypeptide(L)'
;MERVSGSRKSVDGGCAHSVEVNAGTDGIPIPGANESRNIFYEEELLKKDREIQEMRSLSHQLDYRLREVEQAALVKELEHHKKTASLTEEISKLQDKLSLLSAGGEMEYLRNIFIQFIQSSNSSAKRNILKAMGMALRVSVNEMKSLESK
;
A
#
# COMPACT_ATOMS: atom_id res chain seq x y z
N MET A 1 -6.66 -24.31 -7.27
CA MET A 1 -7.40 -25.59 -7.19
C MET A 1 -6.91 -26.33 -5.97
N GLU A 2 -7.59 -26.21 -4.83
CA GLU A 2 -7.39 -27.13 -3.71
C GLU A 2 -8.69 -27.14 -2.90
N ARG A 3 -9.39 -28.27 -2.91
CA ARG A 3 -10.64 -28.47 -2.19
C ARG A 3 -10.29 -29.18 -0.88
N VAL A 4 -10.49 -28.51 0.24
CA VAL A 4 -10.42 -29.16 1.56
C VAL A 4 -11.76 -29.84 1.82
N SER A 5 -11.76 -31.18 1.77
CA SER A 5 -12.88 -32.04 2.13
C SER A 5 -13.05 -32.09 3.65
N GLY A 6 -14.10 -31.45 4.17
CA GLY A 6 -14.51 -31.55 5.57
C GLY A 6 -15.49 -32.71 5.78
N SER A 7 -15.00 -33.83 6.32
CA SER A 7 -15.82 -34.95 6.79
C SER A 7 -16.62 -34.55 8.04
N ARG A 8 -17.95 -34.49 7.93
CA ARG A 8 -18.85 -34.39 9.09
C ARG A 8 -19.18 -35.81 9.56
N LYS A 9 -18.61 -36.22 10.70
CA LYS A 9 -19.04 -37.40 11.45
C LYS A 9 -20.34 -37.05 12.18
N SER A 10 -21.42 -37.74 11.83
CA SER A 10 -22.68 -37.74 12.58
C SER A 10 -22.44 -38.42 13.92
N VAL A 11 -22.74 -37.74 15.02
CA VAL A 11 -22.80 -38.34 16.37
C VAL A 11 -24.29 -38.48 16.69
N ASP A 12 -24.75 -39.73 16.75
CA ASP A 12 -26.07 -40.07 17.25
C ASP A 12 -26.08 -39.85 18.76
N GLY A 13 -26.83 -38.84 19.20
CA GLY A 13 -27.07 -38.54 20.61
C GLY A 13 -28.24 -39.35 21.13
N GLY A 14 -28.02 -40.64 21.40
CA GLY A 14 -28.96 -41.45 22.16
C GLY A 14 -28.87 -41.12 23.65
N CYS A 15 -29.89 -40.45 24.19
CA CYS A 15 -30.11 -40.41 25.64
C CYS A 15 -31.57 -40.79 25.91
N ALA A 16 -31.80 -42.07 26.18
CA ALA A 16 -33.04 -42.55 26.75
C ALA A 16 -33.00 -42.25 28.27
N HIS A 17 -33.95 -41.45 28.74
CA HIS A 17 -34.31 -41.43 30.15
C HIS A 17 -35.83 -41.52 30.26
N SER A 18 -36.33 -42.75 30.34
CA SER A 18 -37.64 -43.03 30.89
C SER A 18 -37.57 -42.78 32.39
N VAL A 19 -38.14 -41.67 32.85
CA VAL A 19 -38.42 -41.49 34.27
C VAL A 19 -39.82 -42.06 34.50
N GLU A 20 -39.88 -43.25 35.08
CA GLU A 20 -41.12 -43.80 35.62
C GLU A 20 -41.54 -42.95 36.83
N VAL A 21 -42.67 -42.25 36.72
CA VAL A 21 -43.26 -41.51 37.83
C VAL A 21 -44.20 -42.47 38.57
N ASN A 22 -43.73 -43.00 39.70
CA ASN A 22 -44.54 -43.74 40.66
C ASN A 22 -45.54 -42.78 41.31
N ALA A 23 -46.82 -42.88 40.94
CA ALA A 23 -47.90 -42.12 41.54
C ALA A 23 -48.30 -42.74 42.88
N GLY A 24 -47.99 -42.05 43.98
CA GLY A 24 -48.36 -42.51 45.31
C GLY A 24 -48.02 -41.53 46.41
N THR A 25 -48.60 -40.33 46.40
CA THR A 25 -48.90 -39.54 47.61
C THR A 25 -50.03 -38.54 47.32
N ASP A 26 -51.08 -38.59 48.13
CA ASP A 26 -52.13 -37.57 48.20
C ASP A 26 -51.52 -36.23 48.58
N GLY A 27 -51.47 -35.32 47.60
CA GLY A 27 -51.04 -33.94 47.76
C GLY A 27 -51.49 -33.17 46.52
N ILE A 28 -52.35 -32.18 46.71
CA ILE A 28 -52.94 -31.33 45.66
C ILE A 28 -51.87 -30.98 44.61
N PRO A 29 -52.07 -31.30 43.32
CA PRO A 29 -51.13 -30.89 42.28
C PRO A 29 -51.13 -29.37 42.26
N ILE A 30 -50.02 -28.72 42.58
CA ILE A 30 -49.87 -27.27 42.45
C ILE A 30 -49.76 -26.98 40.94
N PRO A 31 -50.81 -26.50 40.27
CA PRO A 31 -50.78 -26.19 38.84
C PRO A 31 -50.20 -24.77 38.76
N GLY A 32 -48.92 -24.67 38.47
CA GLY A 32 -48.27 -23.37 38.33
C GLY A 32 -46.76 -23.41 38.47
N ALA A 33 -46.20 -24.29 39.31
CA ALA A 33 -44.74 -24.35 39.48
C ALA A 33 -44.02 -24.97 38.27
N ASN A 34 -44.58 -26.04 37.69
CA ASN A 34 -44.00 -26.73 36.54
C ASN A 34 -44.21 -25.96 35.22
N GLU A 35 -45.38 -25.33 35.05
CA GLU A 35 -45.71 -24.51 33.88
C GLU A 35 -44.88 -23.23 33.87
N SER A 36 -44.73 -22.54 35.01
CA SER A 36 -43.86 -21.35 35.11
C SER A 36 -42.38 -21.67 34.86
N ARG A 37 -41.91 -22.86 35.28
CA ARG A 37 -40.54 -23.32 35.01
C ARG A 37 -40.31 -23.64 33.53
N ASN A 38 -41.35 -24.11 32.83
CA ASN A 38 -41.30 -24.38 31.40
C ASN A 38 -41.25 -23.08 30.58
N ILE A 39 -42.09 -22.09 30.95
CA ILE A 39 -42.12 -20.76 30.31
C ILE A 39 -40.77 -20.04 30.48
N PHE A 40 -40.20 -20.02 31.69
CA PHE A 40 -38.91 -19.38 31.93
C PHE A 40 -37.77 -19.99 31.09
N TYR A 41 -37.77 -21.32 30.94
CA TYR A 41 -36.75 -22.00 30.14
C TYR A 41 -36.88 -21.67 28.64
N GLU A 42 -38.12 -21.60 28.14
CA GLU A 42 -38.40 -21.21 26.77
C GLU A 42 -37.97 -19.76 26.48
N GLU A 43 -38.25 -18.83 27.41
CA GLU A 43 -37.80 -17.44 27.32
C GLU A 43 -36.27 -17.31 27.28
N GLU A 44 -35.55 -18.06 28.13
CA GLU A 44 -34.07 -18.04 28.10
C GLU A 44 -33.51 -18.71 26.83
N LEU A 45 -34.17 -19.74 26.29
CA LEU A 45 -33.78 -20.31 25.00
C LEU A 45 -33.94 -19.29 23.87
N LEU A 46 -35.09 -18.61 23.80
CA LEU A 46 -35.34 -17.55 22.82
C LEU A 46 -34.37 -16.38 22.93
N LYS A 47 -33.95 -16.04 24.15
CA LYS A 47 -32.93 -15.02 24.38
C LYS A 47 -31.56 -15.47 23.87
N LYS A 48 -31.18 -16.72 24.09
CA LYS A 48 -29.94 -17.30 23.56
C LYS A 48 -29.94 -17.37 22.04
N ASP A 49 -31.06 -17.74 21.43
CA ASP A 49 -31.18 -17.77 19.97
C ASP A 49 -31.05 -16.37 19.36
N ARG A 50 -31.65 -15.35 19.99
CA ARG A 50 -31.45 -13.95 19.57
C ARG A 50 -30.00 -13.51 19.69
N GLU A 51 -29.35 -13.79 20.82
CA GLU A 51 -27.93 -13.47 21.04
C GLU A 51 -27.04 -14.15 19.98
N ILE A 52 -27.29 -15.43 19.67
CA ILE A 52 -26.58 -16.16 18.62
C ILE A 52 -26.81 -15.52 17.25
N GLN A 53 -28.04 -15.11 16.93
CA GLN A 53 -28.37 -14.46 15.66
C GLN A 53 -27.68 -13.10 15.52
N GLU A 54 -27.69 -12.28 16.57
CA GLU A 54 -27.00 -11.00 16.63
C GLU A 54 -25.50 -11.17 16.45
N MET A 55 -24.89 -12.13 17.16
CA MET A 55 -23.46 -12.44 17.05
C MET A 55 -23.07 -12.90 15.64
N ARG A 56 -23.89 -13.75 15.01
CA ARG A 56 -23.66 -14.17 13.61
C ARG A 56 -23.77 -12.99 12.65
N SER A 57 -24.77 -12.13 12.83
CA SER A 57 -24.93 -10.92 12.02
C SER A 57 -23.74 -9.98 12.15
N LEU A 58 -23.28 -9.75 13.38
CA LEU A 58 -22.12 -8.90 13.66
C LEU A 58 -20.84 -9.50 13.05
N SER A 59 -20.64 -10.81 13.20
CA SER A 59 -19.51 -11.51 12.57
C SER A 59 -19.49 -11.30 11.06
N HIS A 60 -20.63 -11.51 10.40
CA HIS A 60 -20.72 -11.29 8.95
C HIS A 60 -20.45 -9.84 8.57
N GLN A 61 -20.99 -8.87 9.32
CA GLN A 61 -20.73 -7.46 9.07
C GLN A 61 -19.24 -7.12 9.20
N LEU A 62 -18.57 -7.63 10.24
CA LEU A 62 -17.14 -7.43 10.43
C LEU A 62 -16.31 -8.08 9.32
N ASP A 63 -16.68 -9.28 8.86
CA ASP A 63 -16.02 -9.93 7.72
C ASP A 63 -16.14 -9.09 6.44
N TYR A 64 -17.31 -8.50 6.19
CA TYR A 64 -17.49 -7.58 5.06
C TYR A 64 -16.63 -6.33 5.21
N ARG A 65 -16.66 -5.68 6.38
CA ARG A 65 -15.83 -4.49 6.65
C ARG A 65 -14.35 -4.76 6.50
N LEU A 66 -13.88 -5.92 6.97
CA LEU A 66 -12.49 -6.32 6.83
C LEU A 66 -12.10 -6.40 5.36
N ARG A 67 -12.91 -7.08 4.54
CA ARG A 67 -12.67 -7.19 3.09
C ARG A 67 -12.67 -5.82 2.40
N GLU A 68 -13.57 -4.91 2.77
CA GLU A 68 -13.60 -3.54 2.25
C GLU A 68 -12.30 -2.79 2.58
N VAL A 69 -11.84 -2.88 3.82
CA VAL A 69 -10.61 -2.23 4.28
C VAL A 69 -9.38 -2.82 3.58
N GLU A 70 -9.29 -4.15 3.48
CA GLU A 70 -8.22 -4.84 2.77
C GLU A 70 -8.17 -4.44 1.29
N GLN A 71 -9.33 -4.38 0.62
CA GLN A 71 -9.42 -3.94 -0.77
C GLN A 71 -8.98 -2.48 -0.94
N ALA A 72 -9.44 -1.58 -0.07
CA ALA A 72 -9.05 -0.17 -0.11
C ALA A 72 -7.54 0.01 0.12
N ALA A 73 -6.97 -0.74 1.07
CA ALA A 73 -5.54 -0.73 1.33
C ALA A 73 -4.72 -1.22 0.13
N LEU A 74 -5.17 -2.32 -0.51
CA LEU A 74 -4.49 -2.87 -1.69
C LEU A 74 -4.51 -1.90 -2.87
N VAL A 75 -5.65 -1.27 -3.17
CA VAL A 75 -5.75 -0.27 -4.25
C VAL A 75 -4.80 0.89 -3.99
N LYS A 76 -4.80 1.41 -2.76
CA LYS A 76 -3.91 2.51 -2.36
C LYS A 76 -2.43 2.12 -2.50
N GLU A 77 -2.06 0.91 -2.09
CA GLU A 77 -0.69 0.41 -2.21
C GLU A 77 -0.26 0.31 -3.68
N LEU A 78 -1.13 -0.20 -4.57
CA LEU A 78 -0.87 -0.27 -6.01
C LEU A 78 -0.67 1.11 -6.63
N GLU A 79 -1.47 2.10 -6.23
CA GLU A 79 -1.32 3.49 -6.69
C GLU A 79 0.00 4.10 -6.22
N HIS A 80 0.36 3.89 -4.95
CA HIS A 80 1.65 4.33 -4.41
C HIS A 80 2.81 3.67 -5.12
N HIS A 81 2.76 2.37 -5.36
CA HIS A 81 3.80 1.63 -6.07
C HIS A 81 3.99 2.18 -7.49
N LYS A 82 2.89 2.41 -8.22
CA LYS A 82 2.94 3.01 -9.56
C LYS A 82 3.58 4.40 -9.56
N LYS A 83 3.22 5.25 -8.58
CA LYS A 83 3.78 6.59 -8.45
C LYS A 83 5.28 6.55 -8.13
N THR A 84 5.68 5.69 -7.21
CA THR A 84 7.09 5.51 -6.84
C THR A 84 7.92 5.01 -8.02
N ALA A 85 7.40 4.05 -8.79
CA ALA A 85 8.05 3.56 -9.99
C ALA A 85 8.25 4.69 -11.02
N SER A 86 7.22 5.48 -11.29
CA SER A 86 7.30 6.63 -12.20
C SER A 86 8.32 7.67 -11.77
N LEU A 87 8.36 8.02 -10.48
CA LEU A 87 9.32 8.99 -9.94
C LEU A 87 10.74 8.44 -10.00
N THR A 88 10.94 7.17 -9.68
CA THR A 88 12.25 6.51 -9.78
C THR A 88 12.77 6.52 -11.22
N GLU A 89 11.89 6.26 -12.19
CA GLU A 89 12.25 6.34 -13.61
C GLU A 89 12.65 7.77 -14.03
N GLU A 90 11.91 8.79 -13.56
CA GLU A 90 12.23 10.19 -13.85
C GLU A 90 13.58 10.61 -13.23
N ILE A 91 13.84 10.20 -11.98
CA ILE A 91 15.13 10.42 -11.32
C ILE A 91 16.25 9.78 -12.13
N SER A 92 16.09 8.53 -12.57
CA SER A 92 17.08 7.85 -13.41
C SER A 92 17.34 8.62 -14.70
N LYS A 93 16.29 9.03 -15.41
CA LYS A 93 16.42 9.82 -16.65
C LYS A 93 17.15 11.15 -16.43
N LEU A 94 16.90 11.82 -15.30
CA LEU A 94 17.58 13.07 -14.96
C LEU A 94 19.05 12.83 -14.59
N GLN A 95 19.34 11.77 -13.86
CA GLN A 95 20.70 11.35 -13.54
C GLN A 95 21.50 11.00 -14.79
N ASP A 96 20.90 10.28 -15.74
CA ASP A 96 21.54 9.96 -17.03
C ASP A 96 21.85 11.23 -17.83
N LYS A 97 20.90 12.16 -17.92
CA LYS A 97 21.12 13.47 -18.55
C LYS A 97 22.25 14.23 -17.86
N LEU A 98 22.24 14.28 -16.53
CA LEU A 98 23.27 14.96 -15.76
C LEU A 98 24.65 14.32 -15.98
N SER A 99 24.72 12.99 -15.99
CA SER A 99 25.94 12.24 -16.25
C SER A 99 26.49 12.54 -17.65
N LEU A 100 25.63 12.59 -18.67
CA LEU A 100 26.01 12.98 -20.04
C LEU A 100 26.55 14.42 -20.09
N LEU A 101 25.94 15.36 -19.36
CA LEU A 101 26.45 16.74 -19.25
C LEU A 101 27.76 16.82 -18.44
N SER A 102 27.91 15.96 -17.43
CA SER A 102 29.05 15.95 -16.51
C SER A 102 30.20 15.07 -16.96
N ALA A 103 30.07 14.36 -18.09
CA ALA A 103 31.08 13.48 -18.65
C ALA A 103 32.24 14.29 -19.23
N GLY A 104 33.01 14.95 -18.35
CA GLY A 104 34.44 15.31 -18.37
C GLY A 104 35.03 16.06 -19.56
N GLY A 105 34.63 15.76 -20.78
CA GLY A 105 35.23 16.24 -22.02
C GLY A 105 35.09 17.74 -22.22
N GLU A 106 33.95 18.33 -21.84
CA GLU A 106 33.77 19.78 -21.97
C GLU A 106 34.71 20.55 -21.03
N MET A 107 34.91 20.07 -19.80
CA MET A 107 35.76 20.75 -18.82
C MET A 107 37.25 20.52 -19.08
N GLU A 108 37.63 19.32 -19.53
CA GLU A 108 39.00 19.04 -19.96
C GLU A 108 39.38 19.83 -21.22
N TYR A 109 38.46 19.91 -22.19
CA TYR A 109 38.63 20.77 -23.36
C TYR A 109 38.80 22.23 -22.97
N LEU A 110 37.90 22.75 -22.11
CA LEU A 110 37.96 24.13 -21.63
C LEU A 110 39.28 24.41 -20.90
N ARG A 111 39.75 23.47 -20.07
CA ARG A 111 41.05 23.54 -19.40
C ARG A 111 42.20 23.62 -20.42
N ASN A 112 42.19 22.80 -21.45
CA ASN A 112 43.27 22.75 -22.44
C ASN A 112 43.36 24.03 -23.27
N ILE A 113 42.22 24.56 -23.74
CA ILE A 113 42.19 25.84 -24.46
C ILE A 113 42.55 27.03 -23.55
N PHE A 114 42.25 26.95 -22.25
CA PHE A 114 42.71 27.94 -21.26
C PHE A 114 44.22 28.01 -21.13
N ILE A 115 44.88 26.86 -21.03
CA ILE A 115 46.35 26.81 -21.01
C ILE A 115 46.91 27.40 -22.32
N GLN A 116 46.34 27.05 -23.48
CA GLN A 116 46.77 27.56 -24.78
C GLN A 116 46.62 29.08 -24.89
N PHE A 117 45.55 29.66 -24.33
CA PHE A 117 45.34 31.10 -24.31
C PHE A 117 46.43 31.84 -23.53
N ILE A 118 46.83 31.33 -22.36
CA ILE A 118 47.87 31.92 -21.52
C ILE A 118 49.23 31.86 -22.21
N GLN A 119 49.54 30.75 -22.87
CA GLN A 119 50.82 30.53 -23.57
C GLN A 119 50.93 31.27 -24.91
N SER A 120 49.81 31.62 -25.52
CA SER A 120 49.80 32.31 -26.82
C SER A 120 50.35 33.73 -26.69
N SER A 121 51.31 34.10 -27.54
CA SER A 121 51.86 35.46 -27.64
C SER A 121 51.25 36.30 -28.77
N ASN A 122 50.53 35.66 -29.69
CA ASN A 122 49.87 36.32 -30.82
C ASN A 122 48.46 36.80 -30.44
N SER A 123 48.18 38.09 -30.66
CA SER A 123 46.89 38.72 -30.34
C SER A 123 45.72 38.11 -31.11
N SER A 124 45.92 37.75 -32.38
CA SER A 124 44.91 37.09 -33.22
C SER A 124 44.61 35.68 -32.71
N ALA A 125 45.63 34.92 -32.33
CA ALA A 125 45.46 33.59 -31.73
C ALA A 125 44.70 33.66 -30.40
N LYS A 126 45.04 34.61 -29.52
CA LYS A 126 44.29 34.85 -28.27
C LYS A 126 42.82 35.15 -28.52
N ARG A 127 42.51 36.00 -29.51
CA ARG A 127 41.12 36.34 -29.84
C ARG A 127 40.33 35.12 -30.34
N ASN A 128 40.93 34.29 -31.19
CA ASN A 128 40.29 33.07 -31.67
C ASN A 128 40.05 32.05 -30.53
N ILE A 129 41.02 31.88 -29.64
CA ILE A 129 40.89 31.00 -28.48
C ILE A 129 39.81 31.52 -27.51
N LEU A 130 39.74 32.85 -27.30
CA LEU A 130 38.72 33.48 -26.46
C LEU A 130 37.30 33.27 -27.02
N LYS A 131 37.14 33.32 -28.35
CA LYS A 131 35.87 32.96 -29.01
C LYS A 131 35.51 31.50 -28.80
N ALA A 132 36.48 30.59 -28.92
CA ALA A 132 36.26 29.16 -28.67
C ALA A 132 35.83 28.90 -27.21
N MET A 133 36.44 29.58 -26.24
CA MET A 133 36.01 29.54 -24.84
C MET A 133 34.59 30.07 -24.65
N GLY A 134 34.26 31.20 -25.28
CA GLY A 134 32.91 31.78 -25.21
C GLY A 134 31.83 30.81 -25.72
N MET A 135 32.13 30.07 -26.79
CA MET A 135 31.22 29.04 -27.31
C MET A 135 31.12 27.84 -26.36
N ALA A 136 32.24 27.35 -25.84
CA ALA A 136 32.26 26.25 -24.88
C ALA A 136 31.51 26.58 -23.58
N LEU A 137 31.59 27.84 -23.13
CA LEU A 137 30.89 28.36 -21.95
C LEU A 137 29.44 28.81 -22.24
N ARG A 138 28.96 28.68 -23.48
CA ARG A 138 27.62 29.09 -23.93
C ARG A 138 27.29 30.55 -23.57
N VAL A 139 28.28 31.42 -23.73
CA VAL A 139 28.19 32.86 -23.45
C VAL A 139 27.19 33.50 -24.43
N SER A 140 26.38 34.44 -23.96
CA SER A 140 25.32 35.03 -24.79
C SER A 140 25.88 35.82 -25.98
N VAL A 141 25.06 36.04 -27.01
CA VAL A 141 25.45 36.81 -28.21
C VAL A 141 25.94 38.23 -27.86
N ASN A 142 25.37 38.84 -26.82
CA ASN A 142 25.75 40.17 -26.35
C ASN A 142 27.14 40.15 -25.68
N GLU A 143 27.38 39.17 -24.83
CA GLU A 143 28.68 38.99 -24.18
C GLU A 143 29.78 38.59 -25.20
N MET A 144 29.42 37.80 -26.21
CA MET A 144 30.34 37.44 -27.31
C MET A 144 30.84 38.66 -28.09
N LYS A 145 29.95 39.63 -28.39
CA LYS A 145 30.32 40.88 -29.07
C LYS A 145 31.31 41.71 -28.24
N SER A 146 31.15 41.73 -26.91
CA SER A 146 32.07 42.43 -26.02
C SER A 146 33.48 41.85 -26.05
N LEU A 147 33.61 40.52 -26.21
CA LEU A 147 34.90 39.82 -26.36
C LEU A 147 35.60 40.14 -27.69
N GLU A 148 34.86 40.48 -28.74
CA GLU A 148 35.39 40.86 -30.06
C GLU A 148 35.88 42.30 -30.12
N SER A 149 35.35 43.17 -29.26
CA SER A 149 35.66 44.61 -29.24
C SER A 149 36.95 44.98 -28.49
N LYS A 150 37.61 44.01 -27.85
CA LYS A 150 38.88 44.16 -27.12
C LYS A 150 40.09 43.64 -27.92
#